data_AF-A0A6P1W961-F1
#
_entry.id   AF-A0A6P1W961-F1
#
_cell.length_a   1.000
_cell.length_b   1.000
_cell.length_c   1.000
_cell.angle_alpha   90.00
_cell.angle_beta   90.00
_cell.angle_gamma   90.00
#
_symmetry.space_group_name_H-M   'P 1'
#
loop_
_entity.id
_entity.type
_entity.pdbx_description
1 polymer ?
#
loop_
_entity_poly.entity_id
_entity_poly.type
_entity_poly.pdbx_seq_one_letter_code
_entity_poly.pdbx_strand_id
1 'polypeptide(L)'
;MNVRMLAHLLIVVCSLSYQTNAQSNETWTGNQAIQWYTKMEWLNGLAAKPGDGINPEEFAKRYHANQAGWEKAFAFLKNTDFTRLRPGKYPIDDENVFATISEGPPRELSNSKWEAHQTFSDIHFVVKGKEKIGIIPVQKIKLNVAQEYNSARDIAFYTTEEGKFYVAEPGVFYIVTPTEAHNPSNKVDGYDGVKKVVVKVRITP
;
A
#
# COMPACT_ATOMS: atom_id res chain seq x y z
N MET A 1 -59.75 -42.67 31.85
CA MET A 1 -58.45 -42.37 32.50
C MET A 1 -57.39 -42.32 31.41
N ASN A 2 -56.57 -41.26 31.41
CA ASN A 2 -55.45 -40.89 30.49
C ASN A 2 -55.86 -40.32 29.11
N VAL A 3 -55.86 -39.01 28.80
CA VAL A 3 -54.98 -37.82 29.03
C VAL A 3 -53.86 -37.66 27.98
N ARG A 4 -53.97 -36.56 27.19
CA ARG A 4 -52.93 -35.78 26.45
C ARG A 4 -52.31 -36.45 25.21
N MET A 5 -51.92 -35.73 24.15
CA MET A 5 -51.38 -34.37 24.06
C MET A 5 -51.49 -33.83 22.61
N LEU A 6 -52.03 -32.61 22.44
CA LEU A 6 -51.86 -31.83 21.21
C LEU A 6 -50.38 -31.41 21.09
N ALA A 7 -49.69 -31.80 20.02
CA ALA A 7 -48.39 -31.25 19.68
C ALA A 7 -48.57 -29.91 18.95
N HIS A 8 -48.30 -28.80 19.65
CA HIS A 8 -48.14 -27.49 19.03
C HIS A 8 -46.74 -27.42 18.40
N LEU A 9 -46.69 -27.40 17.08
CA LEU A 9 -45.46 -27.17 16.32
C LEU A 9 -45.14 -25.67 16.38
N LEU A 10 -44.27 -25.27 17.31
CA LEU A 10 -43.76 -23.91 17.40
C LEU A 10 -42.65 -23.74 16.35
N ILE A 11 -42.96 -23.13 15.21
CA ILE A 11 -41.96 -22.75 14.20
C ILE A 11 -41.23 -21.51 14.73
N VAL A 12 -40.02 -21.71 15.27
CA VAL A 12 -39.09 -20.62 15.58
C VAL A 12 -38.47 -20.16 14.26
N VAL A 13 -38.99 -19.06 13.70
CA VAL A 13 -38.34 -18.37 12.59
C VAL A 13 -37.15 -17.61 13.17
N CYS A 14 -35.96 -18.20 13.08
CA CYS A 14 -34.70 -17.51 13.35
C CYS A 14 -34.46 -16.50 12.21
N SER A 15 -34.81 -15.24 12.44
CA SER A 15 -34.42 -14.15 11.56
C SER A 15 -32.92 -13.92 11.68
N LEU A 16 -32.14 -14.54 10.79
CA LEU A 16 -30.75 -14.17 10.53
C LEU A 16 -30.75 -12.78 9.87
N SER A 17 -30.55 -11.75 10.68
CA SER A 17 -30.24 -10.41 10.20
C SER A 17 -28.85 -10.43 9.58
N TYR A 18 -28.78 -10.45 8.25
CA TYR A 18 -27.57 -10.09 7.54
C TYR A 18 -27.27 -8.61 7.83
N GLN A 19 -26.31 -8.36 8.73
CA GLN A 19 -25.72 -7.03 8.83
C GLN A 19 -24.80 -6.85 7.62
N THR A 20 -25.29 -6.12 6.62
CA THR A 20 -24.42 -5.58 5.58
C THR A 20 -23.52 -4.53 6.24
N ASN A 21 -22.20 -4.80 6.29
CA ASN A 21 -21.22 -3.78 6.63
C ASN A 21 -21.22 -2.74 5.50
N ALA A 22 -21.99 -1.66 5.66
CA ALA A 22 -21.74 -0.45 4.92
C ALA A 22 -20.44 0.13 5.48
N GLN A 23 -19.34 0.05 4.71
CA GLN A 23 -18.12 0.78 5.03
C GLN A 23 -18.48 2.26 5.15
N SER A 24 -18.42 2.80 6.36
CA SER A 24 -18.55 4.23 6.59
C SER A 24 -17.43 4.91 5.81
N ASN A 25 -17.78 5.85 4.93
CA ASN A 25 -16.85 6.84 4.41
C ASN A 25 -16.46 7.77 5.57
N GLU A 26 -15.72 7.26 6.56
CA GLU A 26 -15.09 8.10 7.56
C GLU A 26 -14.07 8.97 6.84
N THR A 27 -14.35 10.27 6.79
CA THR A 27 -13.45 11.25 6.19
C THR A 27 -12.26 11.45 7.13
N TRP A 28 -11.26 10.57 7.02
CA TRP A 28 -9.97 10.71 7.71
C TRP A 28 -9.31 12.03 7.29
N THR A 29 -9.42 13.06 8.13
CA THR A 29 -8.81 14.38 7.87
C THR A 29 -8.01 14.86 9.08
N GLY A 30 -6.89 15.53 8.80
CA GLY A 30 -6.10 16.24 9.80
C GLY A 30 -5.70 15.39 11.03
N ASN A 31 -6.11 15.86 12.21
CA ASN A 31 -5.62 15.34 13.49
C ASN A 31 -5.96 13.87 13.75
N GLN A 32 -7.11 13.36 13.25
CA GLN A 32 -7.51 11.97 13.48
C GLN A 32 -6.58 10.99 12.75
N ALA A 33 -6.25 11.30 11.48
CA ALA A 33 -5.32 10.49 10.70
C ALA A 33 -3.93 10.49 11.32
N ILE A 34 -3.45 11.65 11.78
CA ILE A 34 -2.16 11.76 12.48
C ILE A 34 -2.15 10.92 13.76
N GLN A 35 -3.19 11.01 14.58
CA GLN A 35 -3.31 10.24 15.83
C GLN A 35 -3.38 8.74 15.58
N TRP A 36 -4.12 8.29 14.57
CA TRP A 36 -4.16 6.89 14.18
C TRP A 36 -2.80 6.42 13.65
N TYR A 37 -2.18 7.21 12.78
CA TYR A 37 -0.89 6.89 12.17
C TYR A 37 0.21 6.75 13.23
N THR A 38 0.27 7.66 14.21
CA THR A 38 1.30 7.68 15.25
C THR A 38 1.19 6.54 16.26
N LYS A 39 0.01 5.91 16.40
CA LYS A 39 -0.14 4.70 17.21
C LYS A 39 0.59 3.49 16.62
N MET A 40 0.83 3.47 15.31
CA MET A 40 1.54 2.41 14.60
C MET A 40 0.96 1.00 14.76
N GLU A 41 -0.27 0.86 15.27
CA GLU A 41 -0.96 -0.44 15.42
C GLU A 41 -1.17 -1.12 14.05
N TRP A 42 -1.36 -0.32 13.01
CA TRP A 42 -1.49 -0.74 11.61
C TRP A 42 -0.25 -1.46 11.05
N LEU A 43 0.92 -1.36 11.71
CA LEU A 43 2.10 -2.16 11.34
C LEU A 43 1.87 -3.66 11.56
N ASN A 44 0.90 -4.04 12.38
CA ASN A 44 0.60 -5.43 12.73
C ASN A 44 1.85 -6.22 13.21
N GLY A 45 2.75 -5.52 13.91
CA GLY A 45 4.02 -6.08 14.40
C GLY A 45 5.10 -6.29 13.34
N LEU A 46 5.00 -5.66 12.16
CA LEU A 46 6.12 -5.52 11.22
C LEU A 46 7.26 -4.79 11.93
N ALA A 47 8.48 -5.36 11.88
CA ALA A 47 9.65 -4.80 12.56
C ALA A 47 10.20 -3.54 11.86
N ALA A 48 10.00 -3.43 10.55
CA ALA A 48 10.39 -2.25 9.79
C ALA A 48 9.52 -1.04 10.15
N LYS A 49 10.09 0.15 10.03
CA LYS A 49 9.47 1.41 10.41
C LYS A 49 9.05 2.21 9.17
N PRO A 50 7.98 3.02 9.26
CA PRO A 50 7.66 3.95 8.18
C PRO A 50 8.72 5.03 8.02
N GLY A 51 9.03 5.40 6.78
CA GLY A 51 9.87 6.55 6.47
C GLY A 51 9.13 7.88 6.54
N ASP A 52 9.89 8.97 6.72
CA ASP A 52 9.38 10.34 6.94
C ASP A 52 8.58 10.94 5.77
N GLY A 53 8.57 10.27 4.61
CA GLY A 53 7.88 10.75 3.40
C GLY A 53 6.42 10.35 3.27
N ILE A 54 5.90 9.54 4.20
CA ILE A 54 4.53 9.03 4.13
C ILE A 54 3.54 10.13 4.52
N ASN A 55 2.55 10.36 3.67
CA ASN A 55 1.40 11.21 3.99
C ASN A 55 0.41 10.44 4.89
N PRO A 56 0.30 10.78 6.20
CA PRO A 56 -0.54 10.04 7.13
C PRO A 56 -2.03 10.16 6.82
N GLU A 57 -2.48 11.28 6.24
CA GLU A 57 -3.89 11.51 5.92
C GLU A 57 -4.36 10.64 4.77
N GLU A 58 -3.63 10.68 3.65
CA GLU A 58 -3.95 9.81 2.51
C GLU A 58 -3.75 8.35 2.86
N PHE A 59 -2.70 7.98 3.62
CA PHE A 59 -2.54 6.61 4.04
C PHE A 59 -3.70 6.12 4.93
N ALA A 60 -4.12 6.88 5.94
CA ALA A 60 -5.27 6.50 6.79
C ALA A 60 -6.52 6.27 5.94
N LYS A 61 -6.82 7.19 5.04
CA LYS A 61 -7.94 7.07 4.10
C LYS A 61 -7.86 5.78 3.28
N ARG A 62 -6.70 5.47 2.67
CA ARG A 62 -6.54 4.24 1.88
C ARG A 62 -6.55 2.98 2.74
N TYR A 63 -5.99 3.05 3.94
CA TYR A 63 -5.99 1.94 4.90
C TYR A 63 -7.41 1.53 5.24
N HIS A 64 -8.23 2.46 5.71
CA HIS A 64 -9.58 2.15 6.16
C HIS A 64 -10.55 1.81 5.01
N ALA A 65 -10.32 2.37 3.83
CA ALA A 65 -11.08 2.01 2.63
C ALA A 65 -10.86 0.54 2.21
N ASN A 66 -9.64 0.01 2.38
CA ASN A 66 -9.30 -1.40 2.09
C ASN A 66 -8.53 -2.08 3.24
N GLN A 67 -9.11 -2.07 4.45
CA GLN A 67 -8.37 -2.51 5.65
C GLN A 67 -7.88 -3.95 5.53
N ALA A 68 -8.72 -4.86 5.02
CA ALA A 68 -8.34 -6.26 4.82
C ALA A 68 -7.15 -6.43 3.87
N GLY A 69 -7.08 -5.63 2.78
CA GLY A 69 -5.97 -5.67 1.84
C GLY A 69 -4.66 -5.17 2.46
N TRP A 70 -4.72 -4.09 3.24
CA TRP A 70 -3.56 -3.56 3.95
C TRP A 70 -3.05 -4.50 5.04
N GLU A 71 -3.94 -5.11 5.82
CA GLU A 71 -3.57 -6.11 6.84
C GLU A 71 -2.85 -7.31 6.21
N LYS A 72 -3.34 -7.80 5.06
CA LYS A 72 -2.66 -8.85 4.28
C LYS A 72 -1.29 -8.39 3.77
N ALA A 73 -1.17 -7.15 3.28
CA ALA A 73 0.10 -6.59 2.84
C ALA A 73 1.14 -6.53 3.97
N PHE A 74 0.77 -6.00 5.15
CA PHE A 74 1.67 -5.96 6.30
C PHE A 74 2.00 -7.34 6.86
N ALA A 75 1.02 -8.27 6.89
CA ALA A 75 1.27 -9.65 7.27
C ALA A 75 2.26 -10.33 6.32
N PHE A 76 2.16 -10.09 5.00
CA PHE A 76 3.11 -10.60 4.01
C PHE A 76 4.51 -10.05 4.25
N LEU A 77 4.65 -8.74 4.46
CA LEU A 77 5.95 -8.12 4.76
C LEU A 77 6.57 -8.64 6.06
N LYS A 78 5.76 -8.90 7.07
CA LYS A 78 6.20 -9.39 8.38
C LYS A 78 6.68 -10.84 8.35
N ASN A 79 5.93 -11.70 7.67
CA ASN A 79 6.07 -13.16 7.81
C ASN A 79 6.91 -13.81 6.68
N THR A 80 7.44 -13.01 5.74
CA THR A 80 8.15 -13.53 4.56
C THR A 80 9.65 -13.27 4.65
N ASP A 81 10.44 -14.32 4.45
CA ASP A 81 11.89 -14.19 4.23
C ASP A 81 12.20 -13.87 2.77
N PHE A 82 12.29 -12.57 2.47
CA PHE A 82 12.57 -12.09 1.12
C PHE A 82 13.99 -12.36 0.63
N THR A 83 14.92 -12.74 1.51
CA THR A 83 16.28 -13.07 1.07
C THR A 83 16.28 -14.33 0.18
N ARG A 84 15.29 -15.20 0.37
CA ARG A 84 15.14 -16.50 -0.31
C ARG A 84 14.25 -16.45 -1.54
N LEU A 85 13.46 -15.39 -1.71
CA LEU A 85 12.56 -15.25 -2.87
C LEU A 85 13.30 -14.71 -4.09
N ARG A 86 12.94 -15.23 -5.26
CA ARG A 86 13.49 -14.78 -6.55
C ARG A 86 12.75 -13.52 -7.04
N PRO A 87 13.36 -12.69 -7.90
CA PRO A 87 12.64 -11.64 -8.61
C PRO A 87 11.40 -12.20 -9.33
N GLY A 88 10.29 -11.46 -9.29
CA GLY A 88 9.01 -11.89 -9.86
C GLY A 88 7.79 -11.27 -9.18
N LYS A 89 6.59 -11.66 -9.65
CA LYS A 89 5.30 -11.25 -9.10
C LYS A 89 4.75 -12.34 -8.19
N TYR A 90 4.26 -11.95 -7.02
CA TYR A 90 3.73 -12.82 -5.98
C TYR A 90 2.33 -12.34 -5.59
N PRO A 91 1.26 -13.06 -5.97
CA PRO A 91 -0.10 -12.79 -5.49
C PRO A 91 -0.17 -12.97 -3.96
N ILE A 92 -0.88 -12.08 -3.28
CA ILE A 92 -1.14 -12.14 -1.83
C ILE A 92 -2.65 -12.28 -1.59
N ASP A 93 -3.44 -11.52 -2.35
CA ASP A 93 -4.90 -11.54 -2.36
C ASP A 93 -5.38 -11.39 -3.81
N ASP A 94 -5.22 -12.46 -4.58
CA ASP A 94 -5.47 -12.50 -6.02
C ASP A 94 -4.85 -11.30 -6.75
N GLU A 95 -5.70 -10.47 -7.40
CA GLU A 95 -5.31 -9.25 -8.09
C GLU A 95 -5.49 -7.98 -7.25
N ASN A 96 -5.97 -8.09 -6.01
CA ASN A 96 -6.24 -6.95 -5.13
C ASN A 96 -5.02 -6.58 -4.29
N VAL A 97 -4.22 -7.57 -3.91
CA VAL A 97 -2.93 -7.35 -3.23
C VAL A 97 -1.89 -8.27 -3.83
N PHE A 98 -0.79 -7.72 -4.29
CA PHE A 98 0.32 -8.50 -4.84
C PHE A 98 1.66 -7.79 -4.60
N ALA A 99 2.73 -8.56 -4.51
CA ALA A 99 4.08 -8.05 -4.41
C ALA A 99 4.84 -8.23 -5.73
N THR A 100 5.70 -7.28 -6.04
CA THR A 100 6.75 -7.44 -7.06
C THR A 100 8.10 -7.38 -6.38
N ILE A 101 8.90 -8.42 -6.58
CA ILE A 101 10.28 -8.50 -6.11
C ILE A 101 11.21 -8.19 -7.27
N SER A 102 12.15 -7.29 -7.06
CA SER A 102 13.19 -6.94 -8.03
C SER A 102 14.56 -6.94 -7.35
N GLU A 103 15.59 -7.29 -8.12
CA GLU A 103 16.98 -7.30 -7.69
C GLU A 103 17.86 -6.88 -8.88
N GLY A 104 18.70 -5.87 -8.68
CA GLY A 104 19.55 -5.35 -9.75
C GLY A 104 20.27 -4.05 -9.38
N PRO A 105 21.04 -3.48 -10.32
CA PRO A 105 21.70 -2.20 -10.10
C PRO A 105 20.66 -1.07 -9.98
N PRO A 106 20.93 -0.04 -9.16
CA PRO A 106 20.10 1.15 -9.13
C PRO A 106 20.21 1.92 -10.45
N ARG A 107 19.23 2.76 -10.73
CA ARG A 107 19.23 3.66 -11.89
C ARG A 107 19.91 4.98 -11.56
N GLU A 108 20.46 5.62 -12.59
CA GLU A 108 20.82 7.03 -12.49
C GLU A 108 19.56 7.88 -12.39
N LEU A 109 19.65 8.96 -11.60
CA LEU A 109 18.51 9.84 -11.37
C LEU A 109 18.04 10.49 -12.68
N SER A 110 16.74 10.48 -12.90
CA SER A 110 16.10 11.09 -14.07
C SER A 110 14.91 11.93 -13.67
N ASN A 111 14.83 13.15 -14.20
CA ASN A 111 13.76 14.11 -13.91
C ASN A 111 12.43 13.75 -14.60
N SER A 112 12.39 12.79 -15.53
CA SER A 112 11.18 12.39 -16.29
C SER A 112 10.64 11.00 -15.89
N LYS A 113 11.11 10.46 -14.76
CA LYS A 113 10.74 9.13 -14.25
C LYS A 113 9.96 9.19 -12.94
N TRP A 114 9.18 10.25 -12.75
CA TRP A 114 8.22 10.36 -11.66
C TRP A 114 6.93 9.65 -12.05
N GLU A 115 6.65 8.52 -11.42
CA GLU A 115 5.49 7.67 -11.71
C GLU A 115 4.37 7.86 -10.70
N ALA A 116 3.12 7.85 -11.18
CA ALA A 116 1.94 7.84 -10.33
C ALA A 116 0.95 6.76 -10.79
N HIS A 117 0.19 6.26 -9.82
CA HIS A 117 -0.80 5.20 -10.00
C HIS A 117 -2.20 5.74 -9.73
N GLN A 118 -3.24 5.12 -10.29
CA GLN A 118 -4.62 5.48 -9.99
C GLN A 118 -5.38 4.32 -9.31
N THR A 119 -4.92 3.09 -9.47
CA THR A 119 -5.64 1.88 -9.03
C THR A 119 -5.00 1.26 -7.78
N PHE A 120 -3.71 1.46 -7.57
CA PHE A 120 -2.97 0.88 -6.44
C PHE A 120 -2.22 1.94 -5.62
N SER A 121 -2.12 1.67 -4.32
CA SER A 121 -1.08 2.25 -3.46
C SER A 121 0.11 1.29 -3.36
N ASP A 122 1.30 1.83 -3.15
CA ASP A 122 2.54 1.06 -3.12
C ASP A 122 3.17 1.11 -1.73
N ILE A 123 3.69 -0.03 -1.28
CA ILE A 123 4.60 -0.15 -0.14
C ILE A 123 5.98 -0.53 -0.68
N HIS A 124 6.92 0.41 -0.68
CA HIS A 124 8.30 0.18 -1.06
C HIS A 124 9.11 -0.31 0.15
N PHE A 125 9.65 -1.51 0.05
CA PHE A 125 10.42 -2.17 1.10
C PHE A 125 11.76 -2.66 0.56
N VAL A 126 12.88 -2.12 1.07
CA VAL A 126 14.22 -2.58 0.68
C VAL A 126 14.62 -3.77 1.54
N VAL A 127 15.01 -4.86 0.89
CA VAL A 127 15.47 -6.11 1.53
C VAL A 127 16.99 -6.08 1.73
N LYS A 128 17.72 -5.58 0.74
CA LYS A 128 19.18 -5.50 0.73
C LYS A 128 19.64 -4.32 -0.13
N GLY A 129 20.74 -3.68 0.26
CA GLY A 129 21.27 -2.51 -0.45
C GLY A 129 20.55 -1.23 -0.05
N LYS A 130 20.61 -0.20 -0.89
CA LYS A 130 19.89 1.07 -0.69
C LYS A 130 19.43 1.65 -2.02
N GLU A 131 18.37 2.45 -1.98
CA GLU A 131 17.96 3.29 -3.09
C GLU A 131 17.51 4.67 -2.63
N LYS A 132 17.58 5.68 -3.51
CA LYS A 132 16.87 6.94 -3.33
C LYS A 132 15.47 6.81 -3.92
N ILE A 133 14.47 7.17 -3.13
CA ILE A 133 13.07 7.31 -3.55
C ILE A 133 12.65 8.76 -3.44
N GLY A 134 12.27 9.34 -4.58
CA GLY A 134 11.64 10.66 -4.63
C GLY A 134 10.14 10.54 -4.37
N ILE A 135 9.55 11.48 -3.63
CA ILE A 135 8.09 11.58 -3.42
C ILE A 135 7.65 13.04 -3.61
N ILE A 136 6.52 13.24 -4.30
CA ILE A 136 5.91 14.55 -4.50
C ILE A 136 4.38 14.41 -4.73
N PRO A 137 3.55 15.32 -4.20
CA PRO A 137 2.12 15.33 -4.54
C PRO A 137 1.88 15.55 -6.04
N VAL A 138 1.03 14.73 -6.67
CA VAL A 138 0.69 14.81 -8.10
C VAL A 138 0.16 16.20 -8.45
N GLN A 139 -0.59 16.84 -7.54
CA GLN A 139 -1.18 18.17 -7.76
C GLN A 139 -0.13 19.24 -8.09
N LYS A 140 1.11 19.10 -7.61
CA LYS A 140 2.21 20.05 -7.90
C LYS A 140 2.76 19.92 -9.31
N ILE A 141 2.63 18.74 -9.92
CA ILE A 141 3.27 18.41 -11.20
C ILE A 141 2.29 17.98 -12.29
N LYS A 142 0.98 18.07 -12.02
CA LYS A 142 -0.08 17.61 -12.92
C LYS A 142 -0.05 18.22 -14.33
N LEU A 143 0.58 19.38 -14.51
CA LEU A 143 0.73 20.04 -15.80
C LEU A 143 1.97 19.57 -16.58
N ASN A 144 2.85 18.78 -15.96
CA ASN A 144 4.13 18.36 -16.51
C ASN A 144 4.10 16.88 -16.92
N VAL A 145 3.06 16.46 -17.63
CA VAL A 145 2.89 15.06 -18.06
C VAL A 145 3.98 14.72 -19.09
N ALA A 146 4.81 13.74 -18.77
CA ALA A 146 5.81 13.18 -19.68
C ALA A 146 5.25 11.98 -20.47
N GLN A 147 4.36 11.21 -19.83
CA GLN A 147 3.62 10.13 -20.47
C GLN A 147 2.22 10.06 -19.84
N GLU A 148 1.21 10.09 -20.70
CA GLU A 148 -0.19 9.95 -20.30
C GLU A 148 -0.46 8.63 -19.57
N TYR A 149 -1.51 8.64 -18.75
CA TYR A 149 -1.90 7.48 -17.95
C TYR A 149 -2.27 6.28 -18.84
N ASN A 150 -1.64 5.14 -18.55
CA ASN A 150 -1.93 3.87 -19.16
C ASN A 150 -2.66 2.97 -18.14
N SER A 151 -3.96 2.74 -18.36
CA SER A 151 -4.80 1.94 -17.46
C SER A 151 -4.40 0.47 -17.37
N ALA A 152 -3.90 -0.12 -18.46
CA ALA A 152 -3.46 -1.52 -18.47
C ALA A 152 -2.22 -1.76 -17.59
N ARG A 153 -1.43 -0.70 -17.35
CA ARG A 153 -0.20 -0.75 -16.54
C ARG A 153 -0.32 0.03 -15.23
N ASP A 154 -1.46 0.68 -14.99
CA ASP A 154 -1.71 1.60 -13.87
C ASP A 154 -0.59 2.63 -13.69
N ILE A 155 -0.17 3.33 -14.74
CA ILE A 155 0.99 4.23 -14.65
C ILE A 155 0.88 5.45 -15.55
N ALA A 156 1.22 6.62 -15.00
CA ALA A 156 1.55 7.85 -15.72
C ALA A 156 2.96 8.31 -15.35
N PHE A 157 3.64 9.04 -16.24
CA PHE A 157 4.95 9.65 -15.92
C PHE A 157 4.89 11.17 -16.02
N TYR A 158 5.66 11.83 -15.15
CA TYR A 158 5.78 13.29 -15.07
C TYR A 158 7.24 13.73 -15.10
N THR A 159 7.46 14.99 -15.50
CA THR A 159 8.77 15.65 -15.42
C THR A 159 8.80 16.69 -14.29
N THR A 160 9.75 16.55 -13.35
CA THR A 160 9.97 17.55 -12.30
C THR A 160 11.36 17.42 -11.65
N GLU A 161 11.82 18.52 -11.07
CA GLU A 161 13.03 18.61 -10.23
C GLU A 161 12.68 18.87 -8.75
N GLU A 162 11.39 19.08 -8.43
CA GLU A 162 10.95 19.62 -7.14
C GLU A 162 10.65 18.56 -6.06
N GLY A 163 10.77 17.28 -6.39
CA GLY A 163 10.40 16.22 -5.46
C GLY A 163 11.43 15.99 -4.35
N LYS A 164 10.97 15.56 -3.18
CA LYS A 164 11.84 15.29 -2.04
C LYS A 164 12.35 13.86 -2.10
N PHE A 165 13.66 13.68 -1.99
CA PHE A 165 14.30 12.37 -1.98
C PHE A 165 14.57 11.89 -0.57
N TYR A 166 14.37 10.59 -0.38
CA TYR A 166 14.67 9.86 0.84
C TYR A 166 15.55 8.65 0.51
N VAL A 167 16.33 8.17 1.47
CA VAL A 167 17.12 6.94 1.32
C VAL A 167 16.32 5.78 1.90
N ALA A 168 15.91 4.86 1.04
CA ALA A 168 15.30 3.60 1.44
C ALA A 168 16.38 2.53 1.66
N GLU A 169 16.31 1.88 2.81
CA GLU A 169 17.27 0.88 3.27
C GLU A 169 16.56 -0.19 4.15
N PRO A 170 17.20 -1.35 4.40
CA PRO A 170 16.59 -2.40 5.21
C PRO A 170 16.12 -1.88 6.58
N GLY A 171 14.90 -2.24 6.96
CA GLY A 171 14.27 -1.79 8.20
C GLY A 171 13.43 -0.51 8.06
N VAL A 172 13.41 0.12 6.89
CA VAL A 172 12.53 1.25 6.58
C VAL A 172 11.69 0.93 5.34
N PHE A 173 10.41 1.32 5.36
CA PHE A 173 9.54 1.25 4.20
C PHE A 173 8.88 2.60 3.91
N TYR A 174 8.45 2.78 2.66
CA TYR A 174 7.71 3.96 2.21
C TYR A 174 6.37 3.55 1.66
N ILE A 175 5.35 4.36 1.90
CA ILE A 175 4.02 4.21 1.33
C ILE A 175 3.77 5.42 0.42
N VAL A 176 3.33 5.15 -0.80
CA VAL A 176 2.89 6.18 -1.74
C VAL A 176 1.50 5.82 -2.25
N THR A 177 0.61 6.80 -2.24
CA THR A 177 -0.79 6.64 -2.63
C THR A 177 -1.05 7.24 -4.01
N PRO A 178 -2.22 7.01 -4.66
CA PRO A 178 -2.54 7.60 -5.95
C PRO A 178 -2.45 9.14 -6.04
N THR A 179 -2.41 9.84 -4.91
CA THR A 179 -2.24 11.30 -4.88
C THR A 179 -0.77 11.74 -4.97
N GLU A 180 0.17 10.80 -4.96
CA GLU A 180 1.60 11.05 -4.92
C GLU A 180 2.29 10.42 -6.13
N ALA A 181 3.12 11.20 -6.80
CA ALA A 181 4.10 10.67 -7.73
C ALA A 181 5.37 10.33 -6.98
N HIS A 182 6.08 9.31 -7.44
CA HIS A 182 7.32 8.87 -6.84
C HIS A 182 8.37 8.50 -7.89
N ASN A 183 9.64 8.49 -7.47
CA ASN A 183 10.78 8.25 -8.33
C ASN A 183 11.70 7.25 -7.60
N PRO A 184 11.43 5.93 -7.69
CA PRO A 184 12.14 4.91 -6.88
C PRO A 184 13.45 4.44 -7.55
N SER A 185 14.14 3.45 -6.99
CA SER A 185 15.31 2.78 -7.61
C SER A 185 16.55 3.63 -7.90
N ASN A 186 16.64 4.89 -7.45
CA ASN A 186 17.77 5.74 -7.83
C ASN A 186 19.02 5.44 -7.00
N LYS A 187 20.19 5.72 -7.57
CA LYS A 187 21.50 5.42 -6.97
C LYS A 187 21.77 6.15 -5.65
N VAL A 188 22.37 5.41 -4.71
CA VAL A 188 22.97 5.91 -3.48
C VAL A 188 24.47 5.64 -3.57
N ASP A 189 25.30 6.63 -3.27
CA ASP A 189 26.76 6.47 -3.36
C ASP A 189 27.23 5.34 -2.43
N GLY A 190 28.09 4.46 -2.96
CA GLY A 190 28.59 3.28 -2.26
C GLY A 190 27.66 2.06 -2.30
N TYR A 191 26.56 2.10 -3.06
CA TYR A 191 25.64 0.97 -3.22
C TYR A 191 25.36 0.70 -4.71
N ASP A 192 25.84 -0.45 -5.20
CA ASP A 192 25.74 -0.84 -6.62
C ASP A 192 24.64 -1.88 -6.89
N GLY A 193 23.86 -2.25 -5.88
CA GLY A 193 22.76 -3.21 -6.03
C GLY A 193 21.70 -3.02 -4.96
N VAL A 194 20.45 -3.21 -5.36
CA VAL A 194 19.28 -3.16 -4.49
C VAL A 194 18.39 -4.38 -4.75
N LYS A 195 17.97 -5.04 -3.68
CA LYS A 195 16.87 -6.01 -3.69
C LYS A 195 15.71 -5.41 -2.93
N LYS A 196 14.53 -5.37 -3.56
CA LYS A 196 13.34 -4.76 -2.96
C LYS A 196 12.06 -5.50 -3.29
N VAL A 197 11.07 -5.24 -2.46
CA VAL A 197 9.68 -5.65 -2.59
C VAL A 197 8.86 -4.38 -2.75
N VAL A 198 7.98 -4.36 -3.74
CA VAL A 198 6.91 -3.36 -3.84
C VAL A 198 5.59 -4.10 -3.69
N VAL A 199 4.89 -3.86 -2.59
CA VAL A 199 3.55 -4.42 -2.37
C VAL A 199 2.52 -3.43 -2.90
N LYS A 200 1.67 -3.89 -3.80
CA LYS A 200 0.57 -3.14 -4.42
C LYS A 200 -0.71 -3.47 -3.67
N VAL A 201 -1.41 -2.47 -3.16
CA VAL A 201 -2.71 -2.60 -2.48
C VAL A 201 -3.75 -1.83 -3.29
N ARG A 202 -4.76 -2.54 -3.82
CA ARG A 202 -5.81 -1.94 -4.64
C ARG A 202 -6.59 -0.91 -3.83
N ILE A 203 -6.88 0.25 -4.41
CA ILE A 203 -7.85 1.18 -3.81
C ILE A 203 -9.26 0.62 -4.00
N THR A 204 -10.12 0.77 -3.00
CA THR A 204 -11.55 0.57 -3.20
C THR A 204 -12.12 1.79 -3.94
N PRO A 205 -13.05 1.60 -4.89
CA PRO A 205 -13.82 2.67 -5.51
C PRO A 205 -14.54 3.56 -4.49
#